data_AF-A0A9W9ZGF5-F1
#
_entry.id   AF-A0A9W9ZGF5-F1
#
_cell.length_a   1.000
_cell.length_b   1.000
_cell.length_c   1.000
_cell.angle_alpha   90.00
_cell.angle_beta   90.00
_cell.angle_gamma   90.00
#
_symmetry.space_group_name_H-M   'P 1'
#
loop_
_entity.id
_entity.type
_entity.pdbx_description
1 polymer ?
#
loop_
_entity_poly.entity_id
_entity_poly.type
_entity_poly.pdbx_seq_one_letter_code
_entity_poly.pdbx_strand_id
1 'polypeptide(L)'
;MAKRTTEGRTAASRQPLTEKEKEAIHKVFDNEIKKCVKMEIGKIRNKMCTNKTLRNLVSYARRVKQVSNHLNYIIDSRPTINTQDDPVEKQKPDKWLEGISDDENTSTLQSSSFQSGHRQYWDNEDTASIEKRFASFNSCPSKYEIRSIFNATHELSAILAKEGFSRCYEKVKGLMKRKKKR
;
A
#
# COMPACT_ATOMS: atom_id res chain seq x y z
N MET A 1 45.77 22.33 11.05
CA MET A 1 44.89 21.74 10.02
C MET A 1 43.87 20.83 10.70
N ALA A 2 42.60 21.24 10.76
CA ALA A 2 41.55 20.47 11.44
C ALA A 2 40.91 19.45 10.49
N LYS A 3 40.99 18.15 10.84
CA LYS A 3 40.33 17.06 10.11
C LYS A 3 38.83 17.06 10.45
N ARG A 4 38.00 17.22 9.43
CA ARG A 4 36.53 17.25 9.54
C ARG A 4 36.01 15.82 9.32
N THR A 5 35.53 15.19 10.39
CA THR A 5 34.95 13.84 10.38
C THR A 5 33.55 13.89 9.76
N THR A 6 33.33 13.20 8.64
CA THR A 6 32.05 13.14 7.89
C THR A 6 31.33 11.81 8.04
N GLU A 7 31.47 11.14 9.19
CA GLU A 7 30.86 9.83 9.45
C GLU A 7 29.79 9.97 10.53
N GLY A 8 28.55 10.24 10.11
CA GLY A 8 27.41 10.32 11.05
C GLY A 8 26.05 10.61 10.42
N ARG A 9 25.98 10.94 9.11
CA ARG A 9 24.77 11.52 8.51
C ARG A 9 23.75 10.53 7.94
N THR A 10 24.05 9.24 7.87
CA THR A 10 23.23 8.26 7.10
C THR A 10 22.37 7.33 7.97
N ALA A 11 22.75 7.04 9.22
CA ALA A 11 22.02 6.12 10.10
C ALA A 11 20.69 6.69 10.65
N ALA A 12 20.59 8.01 10.78
CA ALA A 12 19.39 8.68 11.29
C ALA A 12 18.21 8.69 10.31
N SER A 13 18.37 8.20 9.07
CA SER A 13 17.36 8.28 8.01
C SER A 13 16.34 7.14 8.00
N ARG A 14 16.58 6.05 8.75
CA ARG A 14 15.72 4.84 8.79
C ARG A 14 14.95 4.64 10.09
N GLN A 15 15.16 5.50 11.07
CA GLN A 15 14.52 5.34 12.37
C GLN A 15 13.03 5.73 12.33
N PRO A 16 12.17 5.03 13.08
CA PRO A 16 10.79 5.46 13.31
C PRO A 16 10.77 6.82 14.06
N LEU A 17 9.63 7.50 14.03
CA LEU A 17 9.44 8.70 14.84
C LEU A 17 9.47 8.31 16.32
N THR A 18 10.33 8.98 17.09
CA THR A 18 10.42 8.81 18.54
C THR A 18 9.18 9.38 19.23
N GLU A 19 8.89 8.94 20.45
CA GLU A 19 7.69 9.41 21.16
C GLU A 19 7.69 10.92 21.41
N LYS A 20 8.87 11.49 21.71
CA LYS A 20 9.06 12.95 21.84
C LYS A 20 8.76 13.70 20.54
N GLU A 21 9.09 13.11 19.38
CA GLU A 21 8.79 13.69 18.08
C GLU A 21 7.28 13.62 17.79
N LYS A 22 6.63 12.49 18.11
CA LYS A 22 5.17 12.35 17.97
C LYS A 22 4.41 13.35 18.84
N GLU A 23 4.80 13.51 20.11
CA GLU A 23 4.18 14.49 21.01
C GLU A 23 4.36 15.93 20.48
N ALA A 24 5.54 16.25 19.95
CA ALA A 24 5.78 17.54 19.31
C ALA A 24 4.93 17.74 18.05
N ILE A 25 4.69 16.67 17.27
CA ILE A 25 3.78 16.72 16.10
C ILE A 25 2.35 17.01 16.57
N HIS A 26 1.85 16.30 17.59
CA HIS A 26 0.53 16.56 18.15
C HIS A 26 0.37 18.02 18.60
N LYS A 27 1.37 18.59 19.28
CA LYS A 27 1.36 19.98 19.75
C LYS A 27 1.38 21.01 18.61
N VAL A 28 2.22 20.80 17.59
CA VAL A 28 2.41 21.77 16.48
C VAL A 28 1.24 21.75 15.49
N PHE A 29 0.64 20.58 15.30
CA PHE A 29 -0.43 20.36 14.34
C PHE A 29 -1.80 20.22 14.98
N ASP A 30 -1.96 20.54 16.27
CA ASP A 30 -3.21 20.37 17.02
C ASP A 30 -4.41 21.01 16.31
N ASN A 31 -4.24 22.25 15.80
CA ASN A 31 -5.29 22.97 15.08
C ASN A 31 -5.68 22.28 13.77
N GLU A 32 -4.72 21.72 13.03
CA GLU A 32 -4.99 21.03 11.75
C GLU A 32 -5.55 19.63 11.96
N ILE A 33 -5.08 18.95 13.01
CA ILE A 33 -5.64 17.67 13.46
C ILE A 33 -7.09 17.87 13.91
N LYS A 34 -7.40 18.94 14.66
CA LYS A 34 -8.77 19.30 15.06
C LYS A 34 -9.67 19.63 13.86
N LYS A 35 -9.13 20.26 12.83
CA LYS A 35 -9.87 20.59 11.60
C LYS A 35 -10.00 19.40 10.64
N CYS A 36 -9.35 18.26 10.92
CA CYS A 36 -9.30 17.09 10.03
C CYS A 36 -8.90 17.41 8.58
N VAL A 37 -8.05 18.43 8.39
CA VAL A 37 -7.61 18.86 7.05
C VAL A 37 -6.31 18.18 6.68
N LYS A 38 -6.30 17.47 5.53
CA LYS A 38 -5.07 16.93 4.94
C LYS A 38 -4.15 18.08 4.55
N MET A 39 -2.93 18.03 5.07
CA MET A 39 -1.95 19.09 4.85
C MET A 39 -0.98 18.77 3.72
N GLU A 40 -0.67 19.78 2.93
CA GLU A 40 0.40 19.72 1.95
C GLU A 40 1.77 19.62 2.64
N ILE A 41 2.68 18.82 2.05
CA ILE A 41 4.04 18.59 2.57
C ILE A 41 4.82 19.90 2.76
N GLY A 42 4.64 20.89 1.88
CA GLY A 42 5.27 22.20 2.02
C GLY A 42 4.85 22.94 3.29
N LYS A 43 3.55 22.93 3.61
CA LYS A 43 3.01 23.55 4.84
C LYS A 43 3.46 22.78 6.09
N ILE A 44 3.52 21.45 6.03
CA ILE A 44 4.05 20.61 7.11
C ILE A 44 5.51 20.98 7.38
N ARG A 45 6.32 21.11 6.34
CA ARG A 45 7.74 21.48 6.45
C ARG A 45 7.92 22.83 7.15
N ASN A 46 7.16 23.85 6.75
CA ASN A 46 7.24 25.18 7.34
C ASN A 46 6.84 25.17 8.82
N LYS A 47 5.80 24.43 9.19
CA LYS A 47 5.41 24.25 10.60
C LYS A 47 6.42 23.43 11.41
N MET A 48 7.07 22.45 10.80
CA MET A 48 8.14 21.70 11.49
C MET A 48 9.36 22.59 11.76
N CYS A 49 9.65 23.59 10.91
CA CYS A 49 10.75 24.53 11.12
C CYS A 49 10.58 25.40 12.37
N THR A 50 9.34 25.66 12.81
CA THR A 50 9.07 26.51 13.98
C THR A 50 9.35 25.80 15.30
N ASN A 51 9.34 24.46 15.33
CA ASN A 51 9.58 23.67 16.53
C ASN A 51 11.01 23.14 16.60
N LYS A 52 11.71 23.41 17.70
CA LYS A 52 13.12 23.00 17.91
C LYS A 52 13.33 21.48 17.79
N THR A 53 12.38 20.68 18.24
CA THR A 53 12.43 19.20 18.20
C THR A 53 12.26 18.67 16.78
N LEU A 54 11.37 19.28 15.99
CA LEU A 54 11.06 18.84 14.62
C LEU A 54 11.96 19.47 13.56
N ARG A 55 12.64 20.58 13.87
CA ARG A 55 13.53 21.31 12.94
C ARG A 55 14.64 20.42 12.37
N ASN A 56 15.17 19.50 13.18
CA ASN A 56 16.22 18.56 12.74
C ASN A 56 15.72 17.55 11.70
N LEU A 57 14.43 17.21 11.75
CA LEU A 57 13.78 16.28 10.82
C LEU A 57 13.49 16.91 9.46
N VAL A 58 13.31 18.24 9.40
CA VAL A 58 13.02 18.99 8.17
C VAL A 58 14.10 18.82 7.11
N SER A 59 15.35 18.62 7.53
CA SER A 59 16.49 18.41 6.61
C SER A 59 16.32 17.17 5.72
N TYR A 60 15.45 16.23 6.11
CA TYR A 60 15.28 14.96 5.41
C TYR A 60 13.85 14.85 4.85
N ALA A 61 13.71 14.89 3.52
CA ALA A 61 12.42 14.78 2.84
C ALA A 61 11.62 13.53 3.27
N ARG A 62 12.32 12.40 3.49
CA ARG A 62 11.73 11.16 3.99
C ARG A 62 11.12 11.31 5.38
N ARG A 63 11.76 12.05 6.29
CA ARG A 63 11.24 12.29 7.65
C ARG A 63 10.00 13.19 7.59
N VAL A 64 9.99 14.22 6.73
CA VAL A 64 8.79 15.04 6.51
C VAL A 64 7.62 14.19 5.99
N LYS A 65 7.88 13.24 5.08
CA LYS A 65 6.87 12.28 4.62
C LYS A 65 6.37 11.36 5.74
N GLN A 66 7.25 10.91 6.64
CA GLN A 66 6.83 10.13 7.81
C GLN A 66 5.91 10.93 8.73
N VAL A 67 6.20 12.22 8.96
CA VAL A 67 5.32 13.12 9.72
C VAL A 67 3.98 13.30 9.02
N SER A 68 3.97 13.51 7.70
CA SER A 68 2.73 13.59 6.92
C SER A 68 1.89 12.32 7.01
N ASN A 69 2.52 11.15 6.89
CA ASN A 69 1.83 9.87 7.07
C ASN A 69 1.26 9.71 8.49
N HIS A 70 2.01 10.12 9.51
CA HIS A 70 1.56 10.07 10.90
C HIS A 70 0.37 11.02 11.15
N LEU A 71 0.39 12.22 10.58
CA LEU A 71 -0.74 13.16 10.64
C LEU A 71 -1.99 12.59 9.96
N ASN A 72 -1.84 12.02 8.76
CA ASN A 72 -2.95 11.38 8.06
C ASN A 72 -3.50 10.21 8.88
N TYR A 73 -2.62 9.38 9.46
CA TYR A 73 -3.04 8.33 10.37
C TYR A 73 -3.83 8.89 11.56
N ILE A 74 -3.38 9.96 12.22
CA ILE A 74 -4.11 10.56 13.35
C ILE A 74 -5.49 11.09 12.90
N ILE A 75 -5.57 11.71 11.72
CA ILE A 75 -6.83 12.22 11.18
C ILE A 75 -7.79 11.07 10.84
N ASP A 76 -7.29 10.04 10.14
CA ASP A 76 -8.09 8.90 9.67
C ASP A 76 -8.44 7.92 10.82
N SER A 77 -7.64 7.86 11.89
CA SER A 77 -7.85 6.99 13.06
C SER A 77 -8.76 7.61 14.13
N ARG A 78 -9.14 8.89 13.99
CA ARG A 78 -10.16 9.46 14.87
C ARG A 78 -11.51 8.83 14.52
N PRO A 79 -12.23 8.25 15.49
CA PRO A 79 -13.62 7.89 15.26
C PRO A 79 -14.36 9.19 14.92
N THR A 80 -15.06 9.18 13.79
CA THR A 80 -15.87 10.30 13.32
C THR A 80 -16.95 10.60 14.35
N ILE A 81 -16.64 11.41 15.36
CA ILE A 81 -17.64 12.04 16.21
C ILE A 81 -18.15 13.23 15.40
N ASN A 82 -19.09 12.94 14.49
CA ASN A 82 -20.00 13.94 13.98
C ASN A 82 -20.90 14.32 15.15
N THR A 83 -20.61 15.44 15.81
CA THR A 83 -21.57 16.08 16.71
C THR A 83 -22.61 16.79 15.86
N GLN A 84 -23.71 16.11 15.57
CA GLN A 84 -25.02 16.73 15.64
C GLN A 84 -25.87 15.86 16.57
N ASP A 85 -26.49 16.52 17.53
CA ASP A 85 -27.35 15.97 18.57
C ASP A 85 -28.36 14.96 18.07
N ASP A 86 -28.35 13.77 18.67
CA ASP A 86 -29.54 13.00 19.06
C ASP A 86 -29.07 11.87 20.01
N PRO A 87 -29.71 11.65 21.18
CA PRO A 87 -29.37 10.53 22.03
C PRO A 87 -30.06 9.29 21.45
N VAL A 88 -29.36 8.16 21.35
CA VAL A 88 -29.86 6.81 21.67
C VAL A 88 -28.85 5.76 21.21
N GLU A 89 -28.28 5.13 22.23
CA GLU A 89 -28.07 3.69 22.36
C GLU A 89 -26.93 2.98 21.59
N LYS A 90 -26.09 2.36 22.41
CA LYS A 90 -24.96 1.50 22.05
C LYS A 90 -25.48 0.26 21.32
N GLN A 91 -25.32 0.20 20.00
CA GLN A 91 -25.52 -1.04 19.25
C GLN A 91 -24.19 -1.75 18.96
N LYS A 92 -24.20 -3.04 19.29
CA LYS A 92 -23.13 -4.04 19.16
C LYS A 92 -22.66 -4.19 17.70
N PRO A 93 -21.40 -4.60 17.47
CA PRO A 93 -20.90 -4.88 16.12
C PRO A 93 -21.31 -6.29 15.66
N ASP A 94 -22.60 -6.51 15.40
CA ASP A 94 -23.10 -7.72 14.72
C ASP A 94 -23.67 -7.32 13.36
N LYS A 95 -22.78 -7.00 12.40
CA LYS A 95 -23.17 -6.82 11.00
C LYS A 95 -22.01 -7.11 10.05
N TRP A 96 -21.53 -8.36 10.09
CA TRP A 96 -20.53 -8.89 9.15
C TRP A 96 -20.96 -10.19 8.48
N LEU A 97 -22.20 -10.64 8.66
CA LEU A 97 -22.62 -11.95 8.14
C LEU A 97 -24.10 -11.99 7.76
N GLU A 98 -24.58 -11.06 6.93
CA GLU A 98 -25.87 -11.20 6.25
C GLU A 98 -25.73 -10.58 4.85
N GLY A 99 -25.40 -11.44 3.88
CA GLY A 99 -25.19 -11.03 2.49
C GLY A 99 -24.69 -12.14 1.56
N ILE A 100 -24.75 -13.39 1.99
CA ILE A 100 -24.66 -14.54 1.08
C ILE A 100 -25.91 -15.36 1.35
N SER A 101 -27.01 -14.92 0.75
CA SER A 101 -28.18 -15.76 0.52
C SER A 101 -28.06 -16.32 -0.88
N ASP A 102 -28.07 -17.64 -0.97
CA ASP A 102 -28.14 -18.41 -2.20
C ASP A 102 -29.34 -17.98 -3.04
N ASP A 103 -29.10 -17.31 -4.17
CA ASP A 103 -30.01 -17.33 -5.30
C ASP A 103 -29.23 -17.13 -6.61
N GLU A 104 -29.73 -17.79 -7.64
CA GLU A 104 -29.09 -18.02 -8.91
C GLU A 104 -29.08 -16.73 -9.76
N ASN A 105 -28.03 -16.55 -10.56
CA ASN A 105 -28.03 -15.70 -11.76
C ASN A 105 -28.13 -14.17 -11.56
N THR A 106 -26.98 -13.48 -11.45
CA THR A 106 -26.73 -12.25 -12.22
C THR A 106 -25.22 -11.96 -12.33
N SER A 107 -24.75 -11.94 -13.58
CA SER A 107 -23.46 -11.39 -13.98
C SER A 107 -23.34 -9.93 -13.53
N THR A 108 -22.60 -9.68 -12.46
CA THR A 108 -22.28 -8.31 -12.03
C THR A 108 -20.77 -8.18 -11.90
N LEU A 109 -20.20 -7.57 -12.93
CA LEU A 109 -18.84 -7.08 -13.06
C LEU A 109 -18.21 -6.72 -11.71
N GLN A 110 -17.35 -7.61 -11.21
CA GLN A 110 -16.44 -7.31 -10.13
C GLN A 110 -15.41 -6.31 -10.66
N SER A 111 -15.80 -5.03 -10.58
CA SER A 111 -14.89 -3.90 -10.71
C SER A 111 -13.80 -4.09 -9.67
N SER A 112 -12.65 -4.59 -10.12
CA SER A 112 -11.43 -4.72 -9.35
C SER A 112 -10.90 -3.31 -9.07
N SER A 113 -11.56 -2.64 -8.13
CA SER A 113 -11.01 -1.47 -7.48
C SER A 113 -9.70 -1.90 -6.84
N PHE A 114 -8.60 -1.42 -7.42
CA PHE A 114 -7.25 -1.59 -6.92
C PHE A 114 -7.11 -0.88 -5.58
N GLN A 115 -7.73 -1.44 -4.52
CA GLN A 115 -7.41 -1.09 -3.16
C GLN A 115 -5.99 -1.56 -2.90
N SER A 116 -5.07 -0.60 -3.02
CA SER A 116 -3.65 -0.73 -2.69
C SER A 116 -3.51 -1.26 -1.25
N GLY A 117 -3.40 -2.58 -1.11
CA GLY A 117 -3.23 -3.24 0.18
C GLY A 117 -3.75 -4.68 0.20
N HIS A 118 -4.76 -5.02 -0.60
CA HIS A 118 -5.26 -6.39 -0.64
C HIS A 118 -4.37 -7.25 -1.55
N ARG A 119 -3.58 -8.15 -0.94
CA ARG A 119 -2.78 -9.12 -1.69
C ARG A 119 -3.73 -10.10 -2.35
N GLN A 120 -4.03 -9.89 -3.63
CA GLN A 120 -4.82 -10.82 -4.40
C GLN A 120 -4.05 -12.14 -4.51
N TYR A 121 -4.66 -13.21 -4.01
CA TYR A 121 -4.08 -14.56 -4.02
C TYR A 121 -4.10 -15.12 -5.45
N TRP A 122 -3.26 -16.11 -5.72
CA TRP A 122 -3.24 -16.84 -6.99
C TRP A 122 -3.82 -18.22 -6.75
N ASP A 123 -4.79 -18.61 -7.56
CA ASP A 123 -5.31 -19.98 -7.49
C ASP A 123 -4.17 -20.99 -7.73
N ASN A 124 -4.21 -22.07 -6.96
CA ASN A 124 -3.16 -23.09 -7.01
C ASN A 124 -3.17 -23.81 -8.37
N GLU A 125 -4.36 -24.04 -8.93
CA GLU A 125 -4.56 -24.65 -10.26
C GLU A 125 -4.02 -23.75 -11.37
N ASP A 126 -4.35 -22.46 -11.33
CA ASP A 126 -3.85 -21.46 -12.28
C ASP A 126 -2.33 -21.35 -12.20
N THR A 127 -1.78 -21.34 -10.97
CA THR A 127 -0.33 -21.31 -10.75
C THR A 127 0.33 -22.56 -11.31
N ALA A 128 -0.21 -23.76 -11.06
CA ALA A 128 0.33 -25.02 -11.56
C ALA A 128 0.31 -25.07 -13.09
N SER A 129 -0.75 -24.57 -13.73
CA SER A 129 -0.91 -24.52 -15.19
C SER A 129 0.12 -23.59 -15.84
N ILE A 130 0.32 -22.41 -15.25
CA ILE A 130 1.37 -21.46 -15.69
C ILE A 130 2.76 -22.08 -15.48
N GLU A 131 3.01 -22.67 -14.31
CA GLU A 131 4.30 -23.30 -13.98
C GLU A 131 4.64 -24.43 -14.94
N LYS A 132 3.69 -25.32 -15.23
CA LYS A 132 3.86 -26.42 -16.17
C LYS A 132 4.20 -25.93 -17.58
N ARG A 133 3.54 -24.87 -18.06
CA ARG A 133 3.80 -24.35 -19.42
C ARG A 133 5.13 -23.61 -19.52
N PHE A 134 5.50 -22.85 -18.49
CA PHE A 134 6.74 -22.09 -18.47
C PHE A 134 7.94 -22.88 -17.93
N ALA A 135 7.75 -24.11 -17.45
CA ALA A 135 8.81 -24.99 -16.97
C ALA A 135 9.87 -25.30 -18.04
N SER A 136 9.45 -25.44 -19.30
CA SER A 136 10.34 -25.75 -20.43
C SER A 136 11.23 -24.59 -20.87
N PHE A 137 10.94 -23.36 -20.43
CA PHE A 137 11.72 -22.20 -20.82
C PHE A 137 12.93 -22.02 -19.89
N ASN A 138 14.11 -21.80 -20.47
CA ASN A 138 15.36 -21.57 -19.72
C ASN A 138 15.62 -20.08 -19.45
N SER A 139 15.04 -19.20 -20.26
CA SER A 139 15.11 -17.74 -20.11
C SER A 139 13.71 -17.14 -20.17
N CYS A 140 13.53 -15.97 -19.56
CA CYS A 140 12.25 -15.27 -19.58
C CYS A 140 11.89 -14.91 -21.02
N PRO A 141 10.80 -15.46 -21.58
CA PRO A 141 10.36 -15.11 -22.92
C PRO A 141 9.96 -13.63 -23.00
N SER A 142 10.00 -13.08 -24.21
CA SER A 142 9.59 -11.72 -24.51
C SER A 142 8.11 -11.49 -24.18
N LYS A 143 7.74 -10.24 -23.92
CA LYS A 143 6.34 -9.86 -23.64
C LYS A 143 5.38 -10.34 -24.74
N TYR A 144 5.82 -10.30 -26.01
CA TYR A 144 5.04 -10.76 -27.15
C TYR A 144 4.87 -12.29 -27.16
N GLU A 145 5.94 -13.02 -26.86
CA GLU A 145 5.93 -14.49 -26.78
C GLU A 145 5.04 -14.98 -25.64
N ILE A 146 5.13 -14.34 -24.47
CA ILE A 146 4.24 -14.63 -23.34
C ILE A 146 2.78 -14.46 -23.77
N ARG A 147 2.45 -13.35 -24.44
CA ARG A 147 1.08 -13.13 -24.93
C ARG A 147 0.64 -14.19 -25.93
N SER A 148 1.52 -14.59 -26.84
CA SER A 148 1.26 -15.66 -27.79
C SER A 148 1.02 -17.00 -27.10
N ILE A 149 1.81 -17.35 -26.09
CA ILE A 149 1.70 -18.61 -25.33
C ILE A 149 0.37 -18.66 -24.56
N PHE A 150 -0.01 -17.56 -23.91
CA PHE A 150 -1.27 -17.48 -23.18
C PHE A 150 -2.48 -17.59 -24.11
N ASN A 151 -2.42 -17.01 -25.31
CA ASN A 151 -3.50 -17.12 -26.30
C ASN A 151 -3.55 -18.48 -27.00
N ALA A 152 -2.43 -19.19 -27.10
CA ALA A 152 -2.33 -20.47 -27.79
C ALA A 152 -2.90 -21.65 -26.97
N THR A 153 -2.97 -21.53 -25.64
CA THR A 153 -3.46 -22.61 -24.75
C THR A 153 -4.78 -22.20 -24.13
N HIS A 154 -5.83 -23.00 -24.32
CA HIS A 154 -7.18 -22.71 -23.81
C HIS A 154 -7.21 -22.44 -22.30
N GLU A 155 -6.52 -23.27 -21.50
CA GLU A 155 -6.40 -23.10 -20.05
C GLU A 155 -5.78 -21.75 -19.67
N LEU A 156 -4.68 -21.37 -20.33
CA LEU A 156 -4.02 -20.09 -20.07
C LEU A 156 -4.83 -18.90 -20.57
N SER A 157 -5.59 -19.07 -21.65
CA SER A 157 -6.46 -18.03 -22.19
C SER A 157 -7.60 -17.70 -21.22
N ALA A 158 -8.14 -18.71 -20.54
CA ALA A 158 -9.15 -18.53 -19.49
C ALA A 158 -8.56 -17.77 -18.30
N ILE A 159 -7.34 -18.10 -17.87
CA ILE A 159 -6.62 -17.37 -16.80
C ILE A 159 -6.36 -15.92 -17.22
N LEU A 160 -5.97 -15.69 -18.48
CA LEU A 160 -5.72 -14.34 -19.01
C LEU A 160 -6.99 -13.49 -19.00
N ALA A 161 -8.15 -14.08 -19.30
CA ALA A 161 -9.44 -13.41 -19.25
C ALA A 161 -9.86 -13.05 -17.82
N LYS A 162 -9.57 -13.93 -16.85
CA LYS A 162 -9.87 -13.71 -15.42
C LYS A 162 -8.95 -12.65 -14.78
N GLU A 163 -7.64 -12.75 -15.02
CA GLU A 163 -6.62 -12.02 -14.25
C GLU A 163 -6.00 -10.82 -14.96
N GLY A 164 -6.11 -10.80 -16.28
CA GLY A 164 -5.50 -9.78 -17.12
C GLY A 164 -4.00 -10.01 -17.38
N PHE A 165 -3.58 -9.61 -18.58
CA PHE A 165 -2.23 -9.88 -19.09
C PHE A 165 -1.10 -9.32 -18.20
N SER A 166 -1.29 -8.14 -17.61
CA SER A 166 -0.28 -7.51 -16.75
C SER A 166 0.07 -8.37 -15.52
N ARG A 167 -0.94 -8.99 -14.90
CA ARG A 167 -0.76 -9.83 -13.70
C ARG A 167 -0.11 -11.17 -14.08
N CYS A 168 -0.56 -11.79 -15.17
CA CYS A 168 0.05 -12.99 -15.75
C CYS A 168 1.53 -12.78 -16.12
N TYR A 169 1.86 -11.64 -16.75
CA TYR A 169 3.23 -11.30 -17.12
C TYR A 169 4.16 -11.19 -15.91
N GLU A 170 3.76 -10.45 -14.86
CA GLU A 170 4.59 -10.33 -13.65
C GLU A 170 4.71 -11.67 -12.90
N LYS A 171 3.68 -12.54 -12.95
CA LYS A 171 3.75 -13.91 -12.42
C LYS A 171 4.79 -14.76 -13.15
N VAL A 172 4.77 -14.77 -14.49
CA VAL A 172 5.77 -15.49 -15.31
C VAL A 172 7.17 -14.95 -15.05
N LYS A 173 7.33 -13.63 -15.02
CA LYS A 173 8.62 -13.00 -14.71
C LYS A 173 9.12 -13.37 -13.31
N GLY A 174 8.25 -13.40 -12.32
CA GLY A 174 8.55 -13.87 -10.97
C GLY A 174 8.98 -15.34 -10.94
N LEU A 175 8.29 -16.19 -11.70
CA LEU A 175 8.64 -17.60 -11.89
C LEU A 175 10.05 -17.78 -12.45
N MET A 176 10.37 -17.09 -13.54
CA MET A 176 11.66 -17.21 -14.21
C MET A 176 12.81 -16.67 -13.34
N LYS A 177 12.57 -15.60 -12.58
CA LYS A 177 13.53 -15.10 -11.58
C LYS A 177 13.80 -16.10 -10.45
N ARG A 178 12.76 -16.78 -9.95
CA ARG A 178 12.91 -17.85 -8.95
C ARG A 178 13.70 -19.03 -9.51
N LYS A 179 13.46 -19.40 -10.77
CA LYS A 179 14.20 -20.47 -11.46
C LYS A 179 15.68 -20.13 -11.64
N LYS A 180 16.03 -18.88 -11.98
CA LYS A 180 17.43 -18.44 -12.14
C LYS A 180 18.23 -18.34 -10.83
N LYS A 181 17.55 -18.16 -9.69
CA LYS A 181 18.20 -18.05 -8.37
C LYS A 181 18.51 -19.42 -7.76
N ARG A 182 17.86 -20.47 -8.26
CA ARG A 182 18.14 -21.86 -7.90
C ARG A 182 19.31 -22.37 -8.73
#